data_AF-U6DXG8-F1
#
_entry.id   AF-U6DXG8-F1
#
_cell.length_a   1.000
_cell.length_b   1.000
_cell.length_c   1.000
_cell.angle_alpha   90.00
_cell.angle_beta   90.00
_cell.angle_gamma   90.00
#
_symmetry.space_group_name_H-M   'P 1'
#
loop_
_entity.id
_entity.type
_entity.pdbx_description
1 polymer ?
#
loop_
_entity_poly.entity_id
_entity_poly.type
_entity_poly.pdbx_seq_one_letter_code
_entity_poly.pdbx_strand_id
1 'polypeptide(L)'
;MEPVTKWSPKQVVDWTRGLDDCLQQYVHKFEREKINGEQLLQISHQDLEELGVTRIGHQELVLEAVDLLCALNYGLETDNMKNLVLKLRASSHNLQNYISSRRKSPAYDGNTSHKPPNEFLTSVVELIGAAKALLAWLDRAPFTGITDFSVTKNKIIQLCLDLTTTVQKDCLVAEMEDKVLTVVKVLNGICDKTIRSTTDPVMSQCACLEEVHLPNVKPGEGLGMYIKST
;
A
#
# COMPACT_ATOMS: atom_id res chain seq x y z
N MET A 1 1.53 9.90 17.09
CA MET A 1 0.56 9.02 17.80
C MET A 1 1.33 7.84 18.33
N GLU A 2 0.94 7.27 19.48
CA GLU A 2 1.51 5.98 19.88
C GLU A 2 0.99 4.86 18.96
N PRO A 3 1.79 3.81 18.70
CA PRO A 3 1.33 2.69 17.89
C PRO A 3 0.07 2.07 18.52
N VAL A 4 -0.83 1.59 17.67
CA VAL A 4 -2.10 0.97 18.10
C VAL A 4 -1.85 -0.17 19.06
N THR A 5 -0.73 -0.90 18.91
CA THR A 5 -0.31 -1.96 19.85
C THR A 5 -0.15 -1.49 21.30
N LYS A 6 -0.03 -0.18 21.55
CA LYS A 6 0.06 0.42 22.89
C LYS A 6 -1.24 1.04 23.38
N TRP A 7 -2.31 1.05 22.58
CA TRP A 7 -3.56 1.65 22.98
C TRP A 7 -4.15 0.97 24.22
N SER A 8 -4.52 1.82 25.18
CA SER A 8 -5.33 1.42 26.32
C SER A 8 -6.74 1.01 25.89
N PRO A 9 -7.46 0.23 26.72
CA PRO A 9 -8.85 -0.11 26.45
C PRO A 9 -9.75 1.10 26.25
N LYS A 10 -9.46 2.21 26.92
CA LYS A 10 -10.19 3.47 26.73
C LYS A 10 -10.04 4.01 25.30
N GLN A 11 -8.83 3.98 24.75
CA GLN A 11 -8.58 4.44 23.38
C GLN A 11 -9.23 3.52 22.35
N VAL A 12 -9.26 2.20 22.59
CA VAL A 12 -10.02 1.27 21.75
C VAL A 12 -11.50 1.61 21.77
N VAL A 13 -12.08 1.87 22.95
CA VAL A 13 -13.48 2.27 23.08
C VAL A 13 -13.76 3.61 22.37
N ASP A 14 -12.87 4.58 22.51
CA ASP A 14 -12.95 5.87 21.83
C ASP A 14 -12.91 5.68 20.30
N TRP A 15 -12.06 4.78 19.79
CA TRP A 15 -12.02 4.39 18.39
C TRP A 15 -13.30 3.68 17.93
N THR A 16 -13.83 2.72 18.71
CA THR A 16 -15.07 2.01 18.38
C THR A 16 -16.26 2.97 18.26
N ARG A 17 -16.30 4.05 19.06
CA ARG A 17 -17.33 5.10 18.93
C ARG A 17 -17.26 5.85 17.61
N GLY A 18 -16.13 5.86 16.92
CA GLY A 18 -15.96 6.46 15.59
C GLY A 18 -16.45 5.59 14.42
N LEU A 19 -16.84 4.34 14.67
CA LEU A 19 -17.36 3.44 13.63
C LEU A 19 -18.84 3.73 13.29
N ASP A 20 -19.39 3.03 12.30
CA ASP A 20 -20.77 3.16 11.84
C ASP A 20 -21.81 3.13 12.98
N ASP A 21 -22.91 3.88 12.82
CA ASP A 21 -24.00 3.97 13.80
C ASP A 21 -24.56 2.58 14.19
N CYS A 22 -24.58 1.64 13.25
CA CYS A 22 -25.05 0.28 13.50
C CYS A 22 -24.17 -0.52 14.47
N LEU A 23 -22.91 -0.11 14.67
CA LEU A 23 -21.93 -0.75 15.55
C LEU A 23 -21.90 -0.14 16.96
N GLN A 24 -22.51 1.03 17.17
CA GLN A 24 -22.51 1.74 18.46
C GLN A 24 -23.11 0.91 19.60
N GLN A 25 -24.04 -0.01 19.26
CA GLN A 25 -24.61 -0.96 20.21
C GLN A 25 -23.58 -1.92 20.83
N TYR A 26 -22.38 -2.05 20.27
CA TYR A 26 -21.33 -2.95 20.77
C TYR A 26 -20.25 -2.25 21.60
N VAL A 27 -20.20 -0.91 21.62
CA VAL A 27 -19.16 -0.13 22.32
C VAL A 27 -19.01 -0.56 23.79
N HIS A 28 -20.14 -0.74 24.50
CA HIS A 28 -20.15 -1.18 25.89
C HIS A 28 -19.57 -2.60 26.10
N LYS A 29 -19.54 -3.43 25.05
CA LYS A 29 -18.98 -4.79 25.10
C LYS A 29 -17.46 -4.72 25.02
N PHE A 30 -16.91 -3.90 24.11
CA PHE A 30 -15.47 -3.61 24.05
C PHE A 30 -14.96 -3.00 25.36
N GLU A 31 -15.74 -2.10 25.96
CA GLU A 31 -15.42 -1.50 27.25
C GLU A 31 -15.43 -2.53 28.39
N ARG A 32 -16.46 -3.38 28.46
CA ARG A 32 -16.60 -4.41 29.49
C ARG A 32 -15.48 -5.44 29.43
N GLU A 33 -15.15 -5.94 28.24
CA GLU A 33 -14.08 -6.93 28.05
C GLU A 33 -12.68 -6.29 28.06
N LYS A 34 -12.59 -4.95 28.15
CA LYS A 34 -11.35 -4.18 28.22
C LYS A 34 -10.38 -4.52 27.09
N ILE A 35 -10.90 -4.61 25.87
CA ILE A 35 -10.10 -4.90 24.67
C ILE A 35 -9.05 -3.81 24.50
N ASN A 36 -7.77 -4.19 24.55
CA ASN A 36 -6.65 -3.28 24.30
C ASN A 36 -6.27 -3.28 22.81
N GLY A 37 -5.32 -2.41 22.43
CA GLY A 37 -4.96 -2.26 21.02
C GLY A 37 -4.29 -3.48 20.38
N GLU A 38 -3.52 -4.27 21.14
CA GLU A 38 -2.95 -5.53 20.62
C GLU A 38 -4.04 -6.56 20.31
N GLN A 39 -5.01 -6.71 21.20
CA GLN A 39 -6.17 -7.58 21.02
C GLN A 39 -7.04 -7.11 19.86
N LEU A 40 -7.26 -5.79 19.73
CA LEU A 40 -8.04 -5.22 18.63
C LEU A 40 -7.42 -5.55 17.27
N LEU A 41 -6.09 -5.42 17.12
CA LEU A 41 -5.39 -5.70 15.86
C LEU A 41 -5.38 -7.18 15.47
N GLN A 42 -5.67 -8.08 16.42
CA GLN A 42 -5.69 -9.53 16.21
C GLN A 42 -7.10 -10.12 16.27
N ILE A 43 -8.13 -9.26 16.34
CA ILE A 43 -9.51 -9.69 16.53
C ILE A 43 -9.99 -10.52 15.34
N SER A 44 -10.62 -11.66 15.61
CA SER A 44 -11.17 -12.57 14.60
C SER A 44 -12.70 -12.59 14.63
N HIS A 45 -13.32 -13.24 13.63
CA HIS A 45 -14.76 -13.52 13.64
C HIS A 45 -15.21 -14.22 14.93
N GLN A 46 -14.40 -15.16 15.44
CA GLN A 46 -14.69 -15.91 16.65
C GLN A 46 -14.69 -14.98 17.88
N ASP A 47 -13.68 -14.12 18.00
CA ASP A 47 -13.58 -13.17 19.12
C ASP A 47 -14.75 -12.17 19.10
N LEU A 48 -15.17 -11.73 17.91
CA LEU A 48 -16.34 -10.87 17.73
C LEU A 48 -17.64 -11.58 18.12
N GLU A 49 -17.78 -12.86 17.79
CA GLU A 49 -18.93 -13.66 18.23
C GLU A 49 -18.97 -13.81 19.75
N GLU A 50 -17.83 -14.06 20.39
CA GLU A 50 -17.68 -14.14 21.86
C GLU A 50 -17.92 -12.80 22.56
N LEU A 51 -17.53 -11.69 21.92
CA LEU A 51 -17.91 -10.33 22.32
C LEU A 51 -19.41 -10.07 22.12
N GLY A 52 -20.15 -10.97 21.46
CA GLY A 52 -21.58 -10.86 21.21
C GLY A 52 -21.95 -10.01 19.99
N VAL A 53 -21.01 -9.83 19.05
CA VAL A 53 -21.24 -9.31 17.71
C VAL A 53 -21.54 -10.51 16.80
N THR A 54 -22.77 -11.02 16.84
CA THR A 54 -23.14 -12.27 16.14
C THR A 54 -23.61 -12.08 14.69
N ARG A 55 -23.89 -10.84 14.28
CA ARG A 55 -24.33 -10.54 12.92
C ARG A 55 -23.11 -10.49 12.01
N ILE A 56 -23.04 -11.38 11.03
CA ILE A 56 -21.92 -11.45 10.05
C ILE A 56 -21.66 -10.07 9.44
N GLY A 57 -22.67 -9.37 8.94
CA GLY A 57 -22.47 -8.04 8.35
C GLY A 57 -21.86 -7.01 9.31
N HIS A 58 -22.12 -7.10 10.61
CA HIS A 58 -21.48 -6.23 11.60
C HIS A 58 -20.05 -6.67 11.91
N GLN A 59 -19.77 -7.98 11.89
CA GLN A 59 -18.42 -8.50 12.03
C GLN A 59 -17.54 -8.01 10.87
N GLU A 60 -18.03 -8.10 9.63
CA GLU A 60 -17.30 -7.63 8.45
C GLU A 60 -16.96 -6.14 8.54
N LEU A 61 -17.90 -5.28 8.96
CA LEU A 61 -17.62 -3.85 9.13
C LEU A 61 -16.54 -3.58 10.18
N VAL A 62 -16.56 -4.31 11.31
CA VAL A 62 -15.52 -4.17 12.34
C VAL A 62 -14.17 -4.65 11.82
N LEU A 63 -14.12 -5.81 11.15
CA LEU A 63 -12.89 -6.37 10.61
C LEU A 63 -12.31 -5.50 9.49
N GLU A 64 -13.15 -4.93 8.62
CA GLU A 64 -12.72 -3.96 7.61
C GLU A 64 -12.10 -2.71 8.26
N ALA A 65 -12.73 -2.18 9.31
CA ALA A 65 -12.17 -1.05 10.06
C ALA A 65 -10.84 -1.41 10.76
N VAL A 66 -10.72 -2.64 11.28
CA VAL A 66 -9.47 -3.15 11.86
C VAL A 66 -8.40 -3.34 10.80
N ASP A 67 -8.73 -3.82 9.60
CA ASP A 67 -7.79 -3.94 8.48
C ASP A 67 -7.25 -2.57 8.06
N LEU A 68 -8.11 -1.55 8.00
CA LEU A 68 -7.70 -0.17 7.77
C LEU A 68 -6.81 0.35 8.91
N LEU A 69 -7.14 0.04 10.16
CA LEU A 69 -6.34 0.42 11.32
C LEU A 69 -4.97 -0.28 11.33
N CYS A 70 -4.91 -1.55 10.94
CA CYS A 70 -3.68 -2.31 10.71
C CYS A 70 -2.86 -1.66 9.58
N ALA A 71 -3.48 -1.31 8.47
CA ALA A 71 -2.80 -0.63 7.37
C ALA A 71 -2.25 0.74 7.79
N LEU A 72 -2.92 1.45 8.71
CA LEU A 72 -2.41 2.69 9.30
C LEU A 72 -1.26 2.40 10.28
N ASN A 73 -1.45 1.47 11.22
CA ASN A 73 -0.49 1.11 12.26
C ASN A 73 0.82 0.55 11.69
N TYR A 74 0.75 -0.30 10.67
CA TYR A 74 1.91 -0.95 10.07
C TYR A 74 2.39 -0.26 8.78
N GLY A 75 1.50 0.43 8.06
CA GLY A 75 1.77 1.01 6.74
C GLY A 75 2.04 2.51 6.72
N LEU A 76 1.86 3.25 7.83
CA LEU A 76 2.27 4.66 7.91
C LEU A 76 3.67 4.86 8.53
N GLU A 77 4.14 3.96 9.40
CA GLU A 77 5.44 4.15 10.08
C GLU A 77 6.65 3.66 9.27
N THR A 78 6.48 2.83 8.24
CA THR A 78 7.62 2.14 7.58
C THR A 78 7.87 2.49 6.11
N ASP A 79 6.85 2.85 5.33
CA ASP A 79 6.98 3.15 3.90
C ASP A 79 6.45 4.56 3.57
N ASN A 80 7.37 5.52 3.47
CA ASN A 80 7.12 6.75 2.74
C ASN A 80 7.41 6.55 1.24
N MET A 81 6.97 7.49 0.41
CA MET A 81 7.20 7.46 -1.04
C MET A 81 8.64 7.21 -1.42
N LYS A 82 9.59 7.80 -0.67
CA LYS A 82 11.02 7.63 -0.89
C LYS A 82 11.44 6.16 -0.71
N ASN A 83 10.99 5.48 0.34
CA ASN A 83 11.28 4.05 0.57
C ASN A 83 10.67 3.18 -0.53
N LEU A 84 9.43 3.46 -0.95
CA LEU A 84 8.76 2.72 -2.03
C LEU A 84 9.46 2.90 -3.37
N VAL A 85 9.89 4.12 -3.69
CA VAL A 85 10.66 4.40 -4.92
C VAL A 85 12.04 3.74 -4.87
N LEU A 86 12.69 3.70 -3.70
CA LEU A 86 13.96 2.99 -3.51
C LEU A 86 13.80 1.47 -3.67
N LYS A 87 12.73 0.88 -3.12
CA LYS A 87 12.38 -0.54 -3.32
C LYS A 87 12.14 -0.85 -4.80
N LEU A 88 11.34 -0.04 -5.49
CA LEU A 88 11.10 -0.17 -6.93
C LEU A 88 12.41 -0.11 -7.75
N ARG A 89 13.30 0.81 -7.39
CA ARG A 89 14.62 0.96 -8.01
C ARG A 89 15.51 -0.26 -7.75
N ALA A 90 15.52 -0.77 -6.51
CA ALA A 90 16.29 -1.96 -6.15
C ALA A 90 15.83 -3.19 -6.95
N SER A 91 14.52 -3.46 -7.01
CA SER A 91 13.95 -4.55 -7.82
C SER A 91 14.29 -4.39 -9.30
N SER A 92 14.23 -3.15 -9.82
CA SER A 92 14.60 -2.83 -11.22
C SER A 92 16.05 -3.15 -11.52
N HIS A 93 16.99 -2.75 -10.65
CA HIS A 93 18.41 -3.05 -10.80
C HIS A 93 18.72 -4.53 -10.63
N ASN A 94 18.07 -5.23 -9.68
CA ASN A 94 18.26 -6.66 -9.49
C ASN A 94 17.88 -7.43 -10.75
N LEU A 95 16.73 -7.13 -11.36
CA LEU A 95 16.30 -7.75 -12.61
C LEU A 95 17.27 -7.43 -13.76
N GLN A 96 17.72 -6.18 -13.89
CA GLN A 96 18.71 -5.79 -14.91
C GLN A 96 20.05 -6.53 -14.72
N ASN A 97 20.53 -6.66 -13.49
CA ASN A 97 21.77 -7.36 -13.15
C ASN A 97 21.64 -8.87 -13.39
N TYR A 98 20.48 -9.45 -13.06
CA TYR A 98 20.17 -10.85 -13.35
C TYR A 98 20.29 -11.13 -14.85
N ILE A 99 19.57 -10.36 -15.69
CA ILE A 99 19.59 -10.50 -17.15
C ILE A 99 21.00 -10.30 -17.69
N SER A 100 21.69 -9.26 -17.24
CA SER A 100 23.05 -8.94 -17.69
C SER A 100 24.06 -10.04 -17.34
N SER A 101 23.93 -10.64 -16.16
CA SER A 101 24.80 -11.74 -15.72
C SER A 101 24.49 -13.02 -16.49
N ARG A 102 23.21 -13.32 -16.70
CA ARG A 102 22.76 -14.47 -17.49
C ARG A 102 23.26 -14.40 -18.93
N ARG A 103 23.15 -13.25 -19.60
CA ARG A 103 23.63 -13.06 -20.99
C ARG A 103 25.14 -13.23 -21.17
N LYS A 104 25.92 -13.01 -20.11
CA LYS A 104 27.38 -13.21 -20.12
C LYS A 104 27.77 -14.68 -19.90
N SER A 105 26.84 -15.53 -19.47
CA SER A 105 27.10 -16.94 -19.24
C SER A 105 27.32 -17.69 -20.57
N PRO A 106 28.32 -18.56 -20.68
CA PRO A 106 28.49 -19.42 -21.85
C PRO A 106 27.35 -20.42 -22.04
N ALA A 107 26.54 -20.66 -20.99
CA ALA A 107 25.34 -21.50 -21.04
C ALA A 107 24.06 -20.71 -21.41
N TYR A 108 24.18 -19.47 -21.89
CA TYR A 108 23.04 -18.66 -22.29
C TYR A 108 22.33 -19.26 -23.52
N ASP A 109 21.08 -19.67 -23.33
CA ASP A 109 20.22 -20.29 -24.34
C ASP A 109 19.11 -19.35 -24.84
N GLY A 110 19.15 -18.06 -24.48
CA GLY A 110 18.01 -17.18 -24.71
C GLY A 110 17.66 -16.91 -26.19
N ASN A 111 18.59 -17.17 -27.12
CA ASN A 111 18.35 -17.03 -28.56
C ASN A 111 17.66 -18.25 -29.18
N THR A 112 17.54 -19.36 -28.44
CA THR A 112 16.94 -20.61 -28.93
C THR A 112 15.81 -21.10 -28.03
N SER A 113 15.83 -20.74 -26.75
CA SER A 113 14.81 -21.09 -25.77
C SER A 113 13.63 -20.13 -25.82
N HIS A 114 12.43 -20.69 -25.72
CA HIS A 114 11.16 -19.98 -25.50
C HIS A 114 10.71 -20.01 -24.03
N LYS A 115 11.45 -20.73 -23.17
CA LYS A 115 11.07 -20.95 -21.78
C LYS A 115 11.92 -20.07 -20.86
N PRO A 116 11.36 -18.99 -20.28
CA PRO A 116 12.11 -18.16 -19.35
C PRO A 116 12.44 -18.94 -18.06
N PRO A 117 13.57 -18.64 -17.42
CA PRO A 117 13.92 -19.20 -16.12
C PRO A 117 12.95 -18.75 -15.03
N ASN A 118 12.73 -19.61 -14.02
CA ASN A 118 11.85 -19.26 -12.90
C ASN A 118 12.35 -18.03 -12.12
N GLU A 119 13.66 -17.92 -11.90
CA GLU A 119 14.25 -16.76 -11.19
C GLU A 119 13.98 -15.44 -11.92
N PHE A 120 14.03 -15.45 -13.27
CA PHE A 120 13.66 -14.30 -14.09
C PHE A 120 12.20 -13.91 -13.86
N LEU A 121 11.29 -14.89 -13.89
CA LEU A 121 9.86 -14.66 -13.64
C LEU A 121 9.61 -14.14 -12.22
N THR A 122 10.28 -14.70 -11.21
CA THR A 122 10.21 -14.22 -9.83
C THR A 122 10.65 -12.76 -9.72
N SER A 123 11.79 -12.39 -10.32
CA SER A 123 12.25 -11.00 -10.31
C SER A 123 11.30 -10.03 -11.05
N VAL A 124 10.62 -10.49 -12.11
CA VAL A 124 9.57 -9.69 -12.77
C VAL A 124 8.36 -9.50 -11.85
N VAL A 125 7.92 -10.55 -11.14
CA VAL A 125 6.80 -10.47 -10.18
C VAL A 125 7.15 -9.55 -9.01
N GLU A 126 8.36 -9.64 -8.47
CA GLU A 126 8.85 -8.75 -7.40
C GLU A 126 8.86 -7.28 -7.86
N LEU A 127 9.31 -7.02 -9.09
CA LEU A 127 9.28 -5.68 -9.69
C LEU A 127 7.85 -5.13 -9.81
N ILE A 128 6.91 -5.95 -10.30
CA ILE A 128 5.49 -5.58 -10.39
C ILE A 128 4.91 -5.34 -8.99
N GLY A 129 5.26 -6.15 -7.99
CA GLY A 129 4.85 -5.98 -6.60
C GLY A 129 5.31 -4.63 -6.03
N ALA A 130 6.57 -4.27 -6.23
CA ALA A 130 7.10 -2.97 -5.81
C ALA A 130 6.40 -1.79 -6.51
N ALA A 131 6.10 -1.93 -7.81
CA ALA A 131 5.37 -0.91 -8.56
C ALA A 131 3.92 -0.74 -8.07
N LYS A 132 3.23 -1.85 -7.77
CA LYS A 132 1.88 -1.84 -7.18
C LYS A 132 1.85 -1.16 -5.81
N ALA A 133 2.85 -1.41 -4.96
CA ALA A 133 2.97 -0.76 -3.67
C ALA A 133 3.12 0.77 -3.81
N LEU A 134 3.92 1.23 -4.77
CA LEU A 134 4.06 2.66 -5.08
C LEU A 134 2.74 3.26 -5.61
N LEU A 135 2.03 2.57 -6.50
CA LEU A 135 0.72 3.01 -7.01
C LEU A 135 -0.30 3.17 -5.88
N ALA A 136 -0.42 2.17 -5.02
CA ALA A 136 -1.33 2.20 -3.87
C ALA A 136 -1.01 3.35 -2.91
N TRP A 137 0.26 3.72 -2.75
CA TRP A 137 0.65 4.89 -1.95
C TRP A 137 0.25 6.20 -2.62
N LEU A 138 0.47 6.32 -3.94
CA LEU A 138 0.08 7.51 -4.70
C LEU A 138 -1.45 7.67 -4.80
N ASP A 139 -2.23 6.59 -4.63
CA ASP A 139 -3.70 6.60 -4.62
C ASP A 139 -4.30 7.08 -3.28
N ARG A 140 -3.48 7.48 -2.30
CA ARG A 140 -3.95 8.06 -1.03
C ARG A 140 -4.05 9.59 -1.12
N ALA A 141 -5.00 10.18 -0.40
CA ALA A 141 -5.04 11.62 -0.19
C ALA A 141 -3.78 12.09 0.57
N PRO A 142 -3.21 13.28 0.27
CA PRO A 142 -3.68 14.33 -0.65
C PRO A 142 -3.23 14.14 -2.11
N PHE A 143 -2.58 13.03 -2.46
CA PHE A 143 -2.04 12.78 -3.81
C PHE A 143 -3.13 12.41 -4.83
N THR A 144 -4.31 12.04 -4.37
CA THR A 144 -5.53 11.91 -5.18
C THR A 144 -5.95 13.27 -5.74
N GLY A 145 -5.72 13.49 -7.03
CA GLY A 145 -6.14 14.71 -7.75
C GLY A 145 -5.00 15.63 -8.20
N ILE A 146 -3.75 15.33 -7.83
CA ILE A 146 -2.58 16.04 -8.38
C ILE A 146 -2.30 15.52 -9.79
N THR A 147 -2.47 16.38 -10.80
CA THR A 147 -2.42 16.04 -12.23
C THR A 147 -1.11 15.35 -12.65
N ASP A 148 0.01 15.76 -12.07
CA ASP A 148 1.35 15.24 -12.40
C ASP A 148 1.54 13.79 -11.96
N PHE A 149 0.91 13.38 -10.86
CA PHE A 149 0.94 11.99 -10.41
C PHE A 149 -0.02 11.12 -11.22
N SER A 150 -1.13 11.65 -11.74
CA SER A 150 -2.06 10.89 -12.58
C SER A 150 -1.39 10.35 -13.85
N VAL A 151 -0.58 11.17 -14.52
CA VAL A 151 0.18 10.74 -15.72
C VAL A 151 1.20 9.68 -15.35
N THR A 152 1.92 9.88 -14.25
CA THR A 152 2.93 8.95 -13.75
C THR A 152 2.32 7.60 -13.36
N LYS A 153 1.20 7.59 -12.63
CA LYS A 153 0.44 6.38 -12.27
C LYS A 153 0.01 5.60 -13.50
N ASN A 154 -0.64 6.26 -14.45
CA ASN A 154 -1.08 5.63 -15.70
C ASN A 154 0.11 5.01 -16.44
N LYS A 155 1.26 5.69 -16.46
CA LYS A 155 2.46 5.15 -17.09
C LYS A 155 2.99 3.92 -16.36
N ILE A 156 3.04 3.91 -15.02
CA ILE A 156 3.47 2.75 -14.23
C ILE A 156 2.52 1.56 -14.44
N ILE A 157 1.21 1.80 -14.48
CA ILE A 157 0.19 0.78 -14.76
C ILE A 157 0.46 0.13 -16.13
N GLN A 158 0.63 0.95 -17.17
CA GLN A 158 0.94 0.45 -18.51
C GLN A 158 2.22 -0.38 -18.54
N LEU A 159 3.29 0.06 -17.86
CA LEU A 159 4.55 -0.69 -17.78
C LEU A 159 4.37 -2.04 -17.05
N CYS A 160 3.53 -2.12 -16.02
CA CYS A 160 3.22 -3.39 -15.34
C CYS A 160 2.45 -4.36 -16.25
N LEU A 161 1.54 -3.83 -17.07
CA LEU A 161 0.82 -4.61 -18.08
C LEU A 161 1.77 -5.09 -19.19
N ASP A 162 2.68 -4.22 -19.66
CA ASP A 162 3.71 -4.57 -20.63
C ASP A 162 4.63 -5.68 -20.10
N LEU A 163 5.04 -5.63 -18.83
CA LEU A 163 5.82 -6.71 -18.21
C LEU A 163 5.04 -8.03 -18.18
N THR A 164 3.79 -7.99 -17.70
CA THR A 164 2.93 -9.18 -17.58
C THR A 164 2.70 -9.83 -18.94
N THR A 165 2.34 -9.04 -19.95
CA THR A 165 2.11 -9.52 -21.31
C THR A 165 3.39 -10.03 -21.96
N THR A 166 4.53 -9.37 -21.71
CA THR A 166 5.83 -9.80 -22.25
C THR A 166 6.24 -11.17 -21.74
N VAL A 167 6.09 -11.44 -20.42
CA VAL A 167 6.48 -12.74 -19.85
C VAL A 167 5.51 -13.88 -20.15
N GLN A 168 4.29 -13.55 -20.57
CA GLN A 168 3.28 -14.52 -21.00
C GLN A 168 3.33 -14.81 -22.51
N LYS A 169 3.98 -13.94 -23.29
CA LYS A 169 4.06 -14.08 -24.75
C LYS A 169 5.00 -15.21 -25.12
N ASP A 170 4.55 -16.10 -26.01
CA ASP A 170 5.41 -17.08 -26.65
C ASP A 170 6.36 -16.37 -27.63
N CYS A 171 7.60 -16.20 -27.21
CA CYS A 171 8.70 -15.60 -27.96
C CYS A 171 10.04 -16.08 -27.38
N LEU A 172 11.13 -15.81 -28.09
CA LEU A 172 12.46 -16.13 -27.60
C LEU A 172 12.74 -15.39 -26.29
N VAL A 173 13.43 -16.06 -25.37
CA VAL A 173 13.81 -15.48 -24.07
C VAL A 173 14.65 -14.21 -24.26
N ALA A 174 15.50 -14.14 -25.29
CA ALA A 174 16.27 -12.93 -25.61
C ALA A 174 15.36 -11.73 -25.93
N GLU A 175 14.31 -11.95 -26.72
CA GLU A 175 13.33 -10.90 -27.07
C GLU A 175 12.51 -10.46 -25.85
N MET A 176 12.15 -11.42 -24.99
CA MET A 176 11.47 -11.16 -23.73
C MET A 176 12.33 -10.30 -22.81
N GLU A 177 13.60 -10.68 -22.62
CA GLU A 177 14.58 -9.95 -21.83
C GLU A 177 14.81 -8.52 -22.36
N ASP A 178 14.89 -8.32 -23.69
CA ASP A 178 15.08 -6.99 -24.28
C ASP A 178 13.89 -6.04 -24.01
N LYS A 179 12.66 -6.57 -24.11
CA LYS A 179 11.44 -5.82 -23.78
C LYS A 179 11.38 -5.49 -22.29
N VAL A 180 11.69 -6.47 -21.43
CA VAL A 180 11.75 -6.27 -19.98
C VAL A 180 12.80 -5.22 -19.62
N LEU A 181 13.99 -5.25 -20.23
CA LEU A 181 15.02 -4.22 -20.02
C LEU A 181 14.57 -2.84 -20.47
N THR A 182 13.78 -2.75 -21.55
CA THR A 182 13.18 -1.49 -22.01
C THR A 182 12.21 -0.93 -20.96
N VAL A 183 11.33 -1.77 -20.41
CA VAL A 183 10.42 -1.36 -19.33
C VAL A 183 11.18 -0.94 -18.07
N VAL A 184 12.17 -1.73 -17.64
CA VAL A 184 13.03 -1.44 -16.49
C VAL A 184 13.72 -0.08 -16.63
N LYS A 185 14.22 0.25 -17.83
CA LYS A 185 14.83 1.56 -18.11
C LYS A 185 13.85 2.71 -17.92
N VAL A 186 12.60 2.55 -18.36
CA VAL A 186 11.56 3.57 -18.17
C VAL A 186 11.19 3.69 -16.68
N LEU A 187 11.01 2.58 -15.98
CA LEU A 187 10.73 2.57 -14.53
C LEU A 187 11.84 3.26 -13.72
N ASN A 188 13.10 2.98 -14.01
CA ASN A 188 14.23 3.68 -13.38
C ASN A 188 14.21 5.19 -13.65
N GLY A 189 13.85 5.60 -14.88
CA GLY A 189 13.67 7.02 -15.20
C GLY A 189 12.53 7.68 -14.43
N ILE A 190 11.44 6.95 -14.14
CA ILE A 190 10.38 7.41 -13.25
C ILE A 190 10.93 7.54 -11.83
N CYS A 191 11.60 6.50 -11.29
CA CYS A 191 12.21 6.55 -9.96
C CYS A 191 13.15 7.75 -9.80
N ASP A 192 14.02 8.02 -10.77
CA ASP A 192 14.94 9.16 -10.72
C ASP A 192 14.23 10.51 -10.71
N LYS A 193 13.18 10.66 -11.54
CA LYS A 193 12.34 11.88 -11.53
C LYS A 193 11.65 12.05 -10.18
N THR A 194 11.02 10.98 -9.69
CA THR A 194 10.31 10.98 -8.42
C THR A 194 11.24 11.31 -7.24
N ILE A 195 12.44 10.72 -7.18
CA ILE A 195 13.45 11.03 -6.15
C ILE A 195 13.88 12.50 -6.24
N ARG A 196 14.15 13.01 -7.44
CA ARG A 196 14.57 14.42 -7.63
C ARG A 196 13.47 15.43 -7.29
N SER A 197 12.21 15.08 -7.49
CA SER A 197 11.05 15.88 -7.07
C SER A 197 10.81 15.89 -5.56
N THR A 198 11.47 15.03 -4.79
CA THR A 198 11.33 14.91 -3.32
C THR A 198 11.99 16.07 -2.52
N THR A 199 12.09 17.27 -3.09
CA THR A 199 12.44 18.50 -2.33
C THR A 199 11.30 18.97 -1.42
N ASP A 200 10.10 18.40 -1.55
CA ASP A 200 8.92 18.73 -0.75
C ASP A 200 8.87 17.90 0.56
N PRO A 201 8.81 18.54 1.74
CA PRO A 201 8.62 17.87 3.03
C PRO A 201 7.44 16.90 3.06
N VAL A 202 6.36 17.18 2.30
CA VAL A 202 5.15 16.35 2.23
C VAL A 202 5.42 14.97 1.63
N MET A 203 6.42 14.85 0.74
CA MET A 203 6.78 13.58 0.10
C MET A 203 7.74 12.74 0.95
N SER A 204 8.39 13.37 1.93
CA SER A 204 9.29 12.71 2.89
C SER A 204 8.62 12.39 4.22
N GLN A 205 7.50 13.05 4.52
CA GLN A 205 6.74 12.82 5.75
C GLN A 205 5.89 11.56 5.63
N CYS A 206 5.96 10.74 6.66
CA CYS A 206 4.92 9.76 6.94
C CYS A 206 3.61 10.50 7.27
N ALA A 207 2.44 9.92 6.95
CA ALA A 207 1.19 10.56 7.35
C ALA A 207 1.17 10.69 8.88
N CYS A 208 0.94 11.91 9.38
CA CYS A 208 0.81 12.17 10.80
C CYS A 208 -0.65 12.51 11.12
N LEU A 209 -1.13 11.99 12.24
CA LEU A 209 -2.37 12.45 12.85
C LEU A 209 -2.00 13.51 13.89
N GLU A 210 -2.57 14.70 13.76
CA GLU A 210 -2.41 15.80 14.70
C GLU A 210 -3.74 16.06 15.42
N GLU A 211 -3.72 16.09 16.75
CA GLU A 211 -4.88 16.48 17.55
C GLU A 211 -5.02 18.00 17.50
N VAL A 212 -6.07 18.49 16.86
CA VAL A 212 -6.36 19.92 16.75
C VAL A 212 -7.52 20.26 17.68
N HIS A 213 -7.25 21.09 18.68
CA HIS A 213 -8.29 21.66 19.52
C HIS A 213 -9.00 22.79 18.75
N LEU A 214 -10.30 22.64 18.50
CA LEU A 214 -11.09 23.66 17.82
C LEU A 214 -11.79 24.55 18.87
N PRO A 215 -11.27 25.75 19.16
CA PRO A 215 -11.95 26.68 20.07
C PRO A 215 -13.21 27.24 19.39
N ASN A 216 -14.26 27.51 20.18
CA ASN A 216 -15.45 28.25 19.77
C ASN A 216 -16.38 27.56 18.75
N VAL A 217 -16.50 26.23 18.76
CA VAL A 217 -17.53 25.53 17.99
C VAL A 217 -18.90 25.74 18.64
N LYS A 218 -19.82 26.44 17.96
CA LYS A 218 -21.18 26.63 18.48
C LYS A 218 -22.02 25.36 18.27
N PRO A 219 -22.87 24.97 19.23
CA PRO A 219 -23.80 23.86 19.03
C PRO A 219 -24.69 24.13 17.80
N GLY A 220 -24.62 23.25 16.80
CA GLY A 220 -25.40 23.34 15.55
C GLY A 220 -24.71 24.03 14.36
N GLU A 221 -23.59 24.73 14.58
CA GLU A 221 -22.70 25.14 13.49
C GLU A 221 -21.70 24.00 13.26
N GLY A 222 -21.85 23.24 12.16
CA GLY A 222 -20.83 22.26 11.78
C GLY A 222 -19.46 22.92 11.62
N LEU A 223 -18.38 22.13 11.60
CA LEU A 223 -16.98 22.63 11.57
C LEU A 223 -16.60 23.41 10.30
N GLY A 224 -17.56 23.76 9.43
CA GLY A 224 -17.33 24.36 8.12
C GLY A 224 -16.62 23.43 7.13
N MET A 225 -16.35 22.18 7.53
CA MET A 225 -15.70 21.17 6.71
C MET A 225 -16.75 20.26 6.09
N TYR A 226 -16.78 20.23 4.76
CA TYR A 226 -17.60 19.30 4.00
C TYR A 226 -16.70 18.17 3.52
N ILE A 227 -16.69 17.06 4.24
CA ILE A 227 -15.95 15.85 3.84
C ILE A 227 -16.85 15.11 2.86
N LYS A 228 -16.42 15.07 1.60
CA LYS A 228 -17.12 14.36 0.53
C LYS A 228 -16.40 13.04 0.31
N SER A 229 -16.98 11.93 0.74
CA SER A 229 -16.49 10.60 0.38
C SER A 229 -16.92 10.30 -1.06
N THR A 230 -15.95 9.99 -1.92
CA THR A 230 -16.16 9.45 -3.28
C THR A 230 -16.23 7.94 -3.26
#